data_AF-A0A925MWX4-F1
#
_entry.id   AF-A0A925MWX4-F1
#
_cell.length_a   1.000
_cell.length_b   1.000
_cell.length_c   1.000
_cell.angle_alpha   90.00
_cell.angle_beta   90.00
_cell.angle_gamma   90.00
#
_symmetry.space_group_name_H-M   'P 1'
#
loop_
_entity.id
_entity.type
_entity.pdbx_description
1 polymer ?
#
loop_
_entity_poly.entity_id
_entity_poly.type
_entity_poly.pdbx_seq_one_letter_code
_entity_poly.pdbx_strand_id
1 'polypeptide(L)'
;ARGVRPTLLQPLWSRAGHALGAVTALIGPEAAMACTVAIETEIDRHYGEQLDALGDDDPELAATIAEFRAEEVEHREAALAGGAEAAPANPLLTGLIRLGCRAAIAASKRI
;
A
#
# COMPACT_ATOMS: atom_id res chain seq x y z
N ALA A 1 3.21 24.51 2.00
CA ALA A 1 3.70 23.11 2.12
C ALA A 1 4.22 22.89 3.53
N ARG A 2 3.81 21.81 4.20
CA ARG A 2 4.02 21.53 5.65
C ARG A 2 5.49 21.24 6.06
N GLY A 3 6.48 21.60 5.24
CA GLY A 3 7.92 21.52 5.59
C GLY A 3 8.48 20.11 5.84
N VAL A 4 7.78 19.05 5.43
CA VAL A 4 8.16 17.66 5.70
C VAL A 4 9.32 17.23 4.79
N ARG A 5 10.37 16.65 5.37
CA ARG A 5 11.48 16.04 4.64
C ARG A 5 11.02 14.69 4.05
N PRO A 6 11.00 14.53 2.71
CA PRO A 6 10.67 13.24 2.10
C PRO A 6 11.75 12.19 2.40
N THR A 7 11.36 10.91 2.36
CA THR A 7 12.33 9.83 2.53
C THR A 7 13.37 9.82 1.40
N LEU A 8 14.64 9.59 1.74
CA LEU A 8 15.70 9.42 0.73
C LEU A 8 15.56 8.12 -0.07
N LEU A 9 14.75 7.18 0.43
CA LEU A 9 14.53 5.88 -0.19
C LEU A 9 13.53 5.94 -1.35
N GLN A 10 12.93 7.09 -1.64
CA GLN A 10 11.91 7.24 -2.69
C GLN A 10 12.33 6.66 -4.06
N PRO A 11 13.57 6.90 -4.57
CA PRO A 11 13.98 6.32 -5.86
C PRO A 11 14.11 4.80 -5.83
N LEU A 12 14.43 4.21 -4.66
CA LEU A 12 14.49 2.77 -4.48
C LEU A 12 13.08 2.18 -4.51
N TRP A 13 12.16 2.76 -3.76
CA TRP A 13 10.77 2.28 -3.66
C TRP A 13 10.00 2.43 -4.96
N SER A 14 10.24 3.50 -5.73
CA SER A 14 9.67 3.65 -7.07
C SER A 14 10.05 2.48 -7.98
N ARG A 15 11.33 2.08 -8.00
CA ARG A 15 11.79 0.94 -8.80
C ARG A 15 11.26 -0.39 -8.26
N ALA A 16 11.24 -0.56 -6.94
CA ALA A 16 10.74 -1.77 -6.30
C ALA A 16 9.25 -1.98 -6.57
N GLY A 17 8.43 -0.94 -6.48
CA GLY A 17 6.99 -1.00 -6.77
C GLY A 17 6.73 -1.34 -8.24
N HIS A 18 7.46 -0.72 -9.18
CA HIS A 18 7.35 -1.05 -10.60
C HIS A 18 7.75 -2.50 -10.89
N ALA A 19 8.88 -2.96 -10.32
CA ALA A 19 9.34 -4.33 -10.49
C ALA A 19 8.34 -5.34 -9.90
N LEU A 20 7.78 -5.05 -8.72
CA LEU A 20 6.76 -5.89 -8.09
C LEU A 20 5.53 -6.03 -8.99
N GLY A 21 4.98 -4.91 -9.48
CA GLY A 21 3.84 -4.91 -10.39
C GLY A 21 4.13 -5.65 -11.71
N ALA A 22 5.32 -5.46 -12.28
CA ALA A 22 5.73 -6.17 -13.50
C ALA A 22 5.83 -7.68 -13.28
N VAL A 23 6.42 -8.11 -12.16
CA VAL A 23 6.56 -9.54 -11.82
C VAL A 23 5.19 -10.18 -11.60
N THR A 24 4.29 -9.53 -10.86
CA THR A 24 2.96 -10.11 -10.58
C THR A 24 2.09 -10.14 -11.83
N ALA A 25 2.16 -9.13 -12.69
CA ALA A 25 1.50 -9.14 -14.01
C ALA A 25 2.02 -10.26 -14.93
N LEU A 26 3.33 -10.57 -14.88
CA LEU A 26 3.91 -11.69 -15.63
C LEU A 26 3.45 -13.06 -15.11
N ILE A 27 3.13 -13.17 -13.81
CA ILE A 27 2.55 -14.39 -13.23
C ILE A 27 1.10 -14.57 -13.70
N GLY A 28 0.32 -13.49 -13.71
CA GLY A 28 -1.05 -13.48 -14.22
C GLY A 28 -1.90 -12.35 -13.66
N PRO A 29 -3.09 -12.09 -14.26
CA PRO A 29 -3.98 -11.02 -13.82
C PRO A 29 -4.43 -11.21 -12.36
N GLU A 30 -4.73 -12.43 -11.93
CA GLU A 30 -5.12 -12.72 -10.55
C GLU A 30 -3.99 -12.43 -9.56
N ALA A 31 -2.73 -12.71 -9.93
CA ALA A 31 -1.57 -12.41 -9.10
C ALA A 31 -1.31 -10.90 -8.99
N ALA A 32 -1.53 -10.14 -10.07
CA ALA A 32 -1.52 -8.68 -10.02
C ALA A 32 -2.61 -8.13 -9.09
N MET A 33 -3.83 -8.70 -9.14
CA MET A 33 -4.91 -8.32 -8.23
C MET A 33 -4.60 -8.69 -6.77
N ALA A 34 -4.03 -9.87 -6.51
CA ALA A 34 -3.57 -10.26 -5.17
C ALA A 34 -2.49 -9.31 -4.63
N CYS A 35 -1.59 -8.85 -5.51
CA CYS A 35 -0.60 -7.83 -5.18
C CYS A 35 -1.26 -6.53 -4.73
N THR A 36 -2.27 -6.04 -5.47
CA THR A 36 -3.05 -4.85 -5.09
C THR A 36 -3.73 -5.05 -3.74
N VAL A 37 -4.49 -6.14 -3.55
CA VAL A 37 -5.13 -6.43 -2.25
C VAL A 37 -4.13 -6.42 -1.09
N ALA A 38 -2.95 -7.02 -1.29
CA ALA A 38 -1.89 -7.07 -0.29
C ALA A 38 -1.32 -5.69 0.04
N ILE A 39 -1.06 -4.85 -0.97
CA ILE A 39 -0.55 -3.49 -0.81
C ILE A 39 -1.60 -2.62 -0.12
N GLU A 40 -2.82 -2.58 -0.64
CA GLU A 40 -3.87 -1.71 -0.10
C GLU A 40 -4.28 -2.06 1.31
N THR A 41 -4.19 -3.33 1.70
CA THR A 41 -4.37 -3.73 3.11
C THR A 41 -3.35 -3.07 4.03
N GLU A 42 -2.11 -2.89 3.59
CA GLU A 42 -1.07 -2.26 4.42
C GLU A 42 -1.10 -0.73 4.32
N ILE A 43 -1.53 -0.17 3.19
CA ILE A 43 -1.71 1.29 3.03
C ILE A 43 -2.93 1.76 3.83
N ASP A 44 -4.07 1.08 3.77
CA ASP A 44 -5.27 1.35 4.59
C ASP A 44 -4.91 1.38 6.09
N ARG A 45 -4.20 0.34 6.56
CA ARG A 45 -3.69 0.29 7.93
C ARG A 45 -2.76 1.46 8.24
N HIS A 46 -1.87 1.81 7.32
CA HIS A 46 -0.92 2.90 7.52
C HIS A 46 -1.62 4.27 7.60
N TYR A 47 -2.60 4.55 6.75
CA TYR A 47 -3.39 5.77 6.82
C TYR A 47 -4.23 5.82 8.10
N GLY A 48 -4.78 4.69 8.55
CA GLY A 48 -5.43 4.60 9.87
C GLY A 48 -4.49 5.03 11.00
N GLU A 49 -3.26 4.51 11.04
CA GLU A 49 -2.25 4.93 12.02
C GLU A 49 -1.90 6.42 11.92
N GLN A 50 -1.90 6.99 10.71
CA GLN A 50 -1.63 8.42 10.53
C GLN A 50 -2.77 9.26 11.07
N LEU A 51 -4.03 8.89 10.83
CA LEU A 51 -5.20 9.56 11.39
C LEU A 51 -5.18 9.51 12.92
N ASP A 52 -4.93 8.34 13.49
CA ASP A 52 -4.83 8.16 14.94
C ASP A 52 -3.71 9.02 15.55
N ALA A 53 -2.56 9.11 14.87
CA ALA A 53 -1.43 9.91 15.32
C ALA A 53 -1.65 11.42 15.15
N LEU A 54 -2.46 11.83 14.16
CA LEU A 54 -2.74 13.23 13.86
C LEU A 54 -3.82 13.80 14.79
N GLY A 55 -4.80 12.98 15.20
CA GLY A 55 -5.91 13.44 16.03
C GLY A 55 -6.61 14.66 15.41
N ASP A 56 -6.78 15.71 16.23
CA ASP A 56 -7.43 16.97 15.82
C ASP A 56 -6.42 18.07 15.44
N ASP A 57 -5.11 17.75 15.37
CA ASP A 57 -4.05 18.76 15.21
C ASP A 57 -4.06 19.43 13.82
N ASP A 58 -4.46 18.70 12.78
CA ASP A 58 -4.55 19.21 11.40
C ASP A 58 -5.75 18.60 10.67
N PRO A 59 -6.96 19.20 10.83
CA PRO A 59 -8.19 18.67 10.24
C PRO A 59 -8.18 18.61 8.71
N GLU A 60 -7.44 19.52 8.05
CA GLU A 60 -7.32 19.53 6.59
C GLU A 60 -6.52 18.30 6.12
N LEU A 61 -5.37 18.03 6.75
CA LEU A 61 -4.57 16.85 6.42
C LEU A 61 -5.30 15.55 6.80
N ALA A 62 -6.01 15.54 7.93
CA ALA A 62 -6.81 14.40 8.34
C ALA A 62 -7.89 14.07 7.30
N ALA A 63 -8.58 15.08 6.77
CA ALA A 63 -9.57 14.89 5.71
C ALA A 63 -8.95 14.28 4.44
N THR A 64 -7.79 14.78 4.00
CA THR A 64 -7.08 14.23 2.83
C THR A 64 -6.64 12.78 3.05
N ILE A 65 -6.10 12.46 4.23
CA ILE A 65 -5.70 11.07 4.54
C ILE A 65 -6.92 10.15 4.58
N ALA A 66 -8.05 10.62 5.14
CA ALA A 66 -9.29 9.85 5.20
C ALA A 66 -9.88 9.59 3.80
N GLU A 67 -9.81 10.57 2.90
CA GLU A 67 -10.20 10.43 1.49
C GLU A 67 -9.36 9.36 0.80
N PHE A 68 -8.02 9.47 0.83
CA PHE A 68 -7.14 8.47 0.21
C PHE A 68 -7.31 7.08 0.83
N ARG A 69 -7.54 7.00 2.14
CA ARG A 69 -7.84 5.73 2.81
C ARG A 69 -9.12 5.09 2.28
N ALA A 70 -10.15 5.87 1.99
CA ALA A 70 -11.37 5.36 1.39
C ALA A 70 -11.11 4.83 -0.04
N GLU A 71 -10.30 5.53 -0.83
CA GLU A 71 -9.88 5.06 -2.16
C GLU A 71 -9.16 3.71 -2.10
N GLU A 72 -8.28 3.49 -1.11
CA GLU A 72 -7.60 2.18 -0.99
C GLU A 72 -8.56 1.02 -0.65
N VAL A 73 -9.65 1.31 0.06
CA VAL A 73 -10.71 0.32 0.29
C VAL A 73 -11.40 -0.02 -1.03
N GLU A 74 -11.73 0.97 -1.84
CA GLU A 74 -12.33 0.77 -3.17
C GLU A 74 -11.38 -0.01 -4.10
N HIS A 75 -10.09 0.35 -4.13
CA HIS A 75 -9.06 -0.37 -4.89
C HIS A 75 -8.97 -1.85 -4.46
N ARG A 76 -8.98 -2.11 -3.16
CA ARG A 76 -8.94 -3.48 -2.61
C ARG A 76 -10.18 -4.27 -3.02
N GLU A 77 -11.37 -3.68 -2.92
CA GLU A 77 -12.63 -4.32 -3.32
C GLU A 77 -12.67 -4.61 -4.83
N ALA A 78 -12.20 -3.66 -5.66
CA ALA A 78 -12.08 -3.86 -7.10
C ALA A 78 -11.11 -5.01 -7.43
N ALA A 79 -9.98 -5.11 -6.73
CA ALA A 79 -9.02 -6.20 -6.92
C ALA A 79 -9.57 -7.56 -6.47
N LEU A 80 -10.32 -7.61 -5.37
CA LEU A 80 -11.04 -8.82 -4.95
C LEU A 80 -12.05 -9.26 -6.01
N ALA A 81 -12.86 -8.33 -6.53
CA ALA A 81 -13.79 -8.61 -7.64
C ALA A 81 -13.06 -9.03 -8.93
N GLY A 82 -11.82 -8.54 -9.13
CA GLY A 82 -10.93 -8.93 -10.22
C GLY A 82 -10.27 -10.30 -10.07
N GLY A 83 -10.62 -11.09 -9.05
CA GLY A 83 -10.15 -12.47 -8.89
C GLY A 83 -8.85 -12.61 -8.10
N ALA A 84 -8.48 -11.63 -7.28
CA ALA A 84 -7.29 -11.70 -6.41
C ALA A 84 -7.18 -13.02 -5.62
N GLU A 85 -8.31 -13.56 -5.16
CA GLU A 85 -8.34 -14.80 -4.36
C GLU A 85 -7.92 -16.05 -5.14
N ALA A 86 -8.03 -16.02 -6.47
CA ALA A 86 -7.67 -17.12 -7.35
C ALA A 86 -6.17 -17.16 -7.70
N ALA A 87 -5.37 -16.21 -7.19
CA ALA A 87 -3.94 -16.17 -7.48
C ALA A 87 -3.19 -17.45 -7.04
N PRO A 88 -2.21 -17.93 -7.82
CA PRO A 88 -1.42 -19.09 -7.45
C PRO A 88 -0.63 -18.82 -6.16
N ALA A 89 -0.70 -19.77 -5.22
CA ALA A 89 -0.07 -19.65 -3.90
C ALA A 89 -0.43 -18.34 -3.15
N ASN A 90 -1.66 -17.85 -3.33
CA ASN A 90 -2.12 -16.54 -2.84
C ASN A 90 -1.72 -16.22 -1.38
N PRO A 91 -1.90 -17.11 -0.38
CA PRO A 91 -1.53 -16.78 1.00
C PRO A 91 -0.04 -16.46 1.18
N LEU A 92 0.83 -17.16 0.46
CA LEU A 92 2.28 -16.92 0.49
C LEU A 92 2.65 -15.62 -0.23
N LEU A 93 2.10 -15.41 -1.43
CA LEU A 93 2.32 -14.19 -2.21
C LEU A 93 1.89 -12.95 -1.42
N THR A 94 0.65 -12.95 -0.94
CA THR A 94 0.07 -11.88 -0.13
C THR A 94 0.88 -11.67 1.16
N GLY A 95 1.25 -12.73 1.87
CA GLY A 95 2.04 -12.63 3.10
C GLY A 95 3.40 -11.95 2.88
N LEU A 96 4.11 -12.32 1.80
CA LEU A 96 5.40 -11.76 1.44
C LEU A 96 5.30 -10.29 1.05
N ILE A 97 4.33 -9.94 0.20
CA ILE A 97 4.12 -8.55 -0.24
C ILE A 97 3.79 -7.67 0.95
N ARG A 98 2.85 -8.10 1.81
CA ARG A 98 2.49 -7.36 3.03
C ARG A 98 3.68 -7.14 3.95
N LEU A 99 4.53 -8.15 4.14
CA LEU A 99 5.77 -8.01 4.90
C LEU A 99 6.71 -6.96 4.29
N GLY A 100 6.87 -6.99 2.96
CA GLY A 100 7.65 -6.00 2.21
C GLY A 100 7.12 -4.58 2.40
N CYS A 101 5.81 -4.37 2.26
CA CYS A 101 5.16 -3.07 2.49
C CYS A 101 5.41 -2.54 3.91
N ARG A 102 5.23 -3.39 4.94
CA ARG A 102 5.51 -2.99 6.33
C ARG A 102 6.96 -2.58 6.54
N ALA A 103 7.90 -3.35 5.99
CA ALA A 103 9.32 -3.04 6.07
C ALA A 103 9.66 -1.72 5.36
N ALA A 104 9.11 -1.49 4.16
CA ALA A 104 9.31 -0.27 3.40
C ALA A 104 8.76 0.95 4.14
N ILE A 105 7.54 0.88 4.70
CA ILE A 105 6.95 1.96 5.50
C ILE A 105 7.82 2.24 6.73
N ALA A 106 8.23 1.21 7.47
CA ALA A 106 9.04 1.37 8.67
C ALA A 106 10.43 1.96 8.37
N ALA A 107 11.04 1.61 7.24
CA ALA A 107 12.30 2.18 6.79
C ALA A 107 12.15 3.64 6.35
N SER A 108 11.11 3.96 5.57
CA SER A 108 10.82 5.32 5.09
C SER A 108 10.52 6.30 6.22
N LYS A 109 9.85 5.84 7.30
CA LYS A 109 9.62 6.66 8.51
C LYS A 109 10.93 7.08 9.19
N ARG A 110 12.04 6.38 8.97
CA ARG A 110 13.32 6.60 9.67
C ARG A 110 14.36 7.37 8.86
N ILE A 111 14.32 7.31 7.53
CA ILE A 111 15.41 7.75 6.61
C ILE A 111 14.95 8.90 5.71
#